data_AF-A0A9D5WC75-F1
#
_entry.id   AF-A0A9D5WC75-F1
#
_cell.length_a   1.000
_cell.length_b   1.000
_cell.length_c   1.000
_cell.angle_alpha   90.00
_cell.angle_beta   90.00
_cell.angle_gamma   90.00
#
_symmetry.space_group_name_H-M   'P 1'
#
loop_
_entity.id
_entity.type
_entity.pdbx_description
1 polymer ?
#
loop_
_entity_poly.entity_id
_entity_poly.type
_entity_poly.pdbx_seq_one_letter_code
_entity_poly.pdbx_strand_id
1 'polypeptide(L)'
;MKDKNEILKTIDVLALASLVAFIVFKKPAFLLLAVFFIAINVLELKLGAKIAELWLKLAHLIGTFNSKILLSLIFFLFLYPLSILYRALNKGSVNMFKNKESHFDPVNKPFDKDSFKKQW
;
A
#
# COMPACT_ATOMS: atom_id res chain seq x y z
N MET A 1 24.02 2.68 -11.24
CA MET A 1 24.66 1.43 -10.82
C MET A 1 24.26 1.20 -9.38
N LYS A 2 23.55 0.10 -9.07
CA LYS A 2 23.07 -0.14 -7.69
C LYS A 2 24.28 -0.40 -6.79
N ASP A 3 24.24 0.09 -5.55
CA ASP A 3 25.35 -0.07 -4.63
C ASP A 3 25.67 -1.56 -4.44
N LYS A 4 26.95 -1.91 -4.51
CA LYS A 4 27.42 -3.30 -4.41
C LYS A 4 26.96 -3.92 -3.09
N ASN A 5 27.01 -3.15 -2.00
CA ASN A 5 26.58 -3.61 -0.68
C ASN A 5 25.10 -4.02 -0.64
N GLU A 6 24.24 -3.30 -1.36
CA GLU A 6 22.79 -3.60 -1.43
C GLU A 6 22.51 -4.89 -2.22
N ILE A 7 23.31 -5.16 -3.26
CA ILE A 7 23.24 -6.41 -4.01
C ILE A 7 23.63 -7.60 -3.12
N LEU A 8 24.76 -7.49 -2.40
CA LEU A 8 25.24 -8.55 -1.50
C LEU A 8 24.21 -8.84 -0.40
N LYS A 9 23.68 -7.80 0.27
CA LYS A 9 22.61 -7.96 1.27
C LYS A 9 21.38 -8.68 0.72
N THR A 10 20.97 -8.37 -0.51
CA THR A 10 19.79 -9.01 -1.13
C THR A 10 20.02 -10.52 -1.33
N ILE A 11 21.23 -10.91 -1.74
CA ILE A 11 21.61 -12.31 -1.92
C ILE A 11 21.67 -13.03 -0.57
N ASP A 12 22.19 -12.38 0.48
CA ASP A 12 22.18 -12.94 1.83
C ASP A 12 20.76 -13.15 2.37
N VAL A 13 19.85 -12.22 2.10
CA VAL A 13 18.43 -12.38 2.48
C VAL A 13 17.80 -13.57 1.72
N LEU A 14 18.12 -13.77 0.44
CA LEU A 14 17.68 -14.94 -0.34
C LEU A 14 18.26 -16.26 0.19
N ALA A 15 19.52 -16.25 0.62
CA ALA A 15 20.15 -17.40 1.26
C ALA A 15 19.49 -17.73 2.61
N LEU A 16 19.25 -16.70 3.44
CA LEU A 16 18.56 -16.85 4.73
C LEU A 16 17.14 -17.37 4.54
N ALA A 17 16.39 -16.85 3.57
CA ALA A 17 15.05 -17.32 3.25
C ALA A 17 15.05 -18.81 2.85
N SER A 18 16.06 -19.23 2.07
CA SER A 18 16.24 -20.63 1.67
C SER A 18 16.58 -21.54 2.87
N LEU A 19 17.38 -21.05 3.83
CA LEU A 19 17.65 -21.78 5.08
C LEU A 19 16.40 -21.92 5.96
N VAL A 20 15.62 -20.86 6.12
CA VAL A 20 14.35 -20.91 6.85
C VAL A 20 13.40 -21.91 6.18
N ALA A 21 13.31 -21.90 4.85
CA ALA A 21 12.53 -22.90 4.11
C ALA A 21 13.05 -24.33 4.34
N PHE A 22 14.36 -24.54 4.42
CA PHE A 22 14.92 -25.84 4.80
C PHE A 22 14.45 -26.30 6.19
N ILE A 23 14.44 -25.41 7.19
CA ILE A 23 13.99 -25.74 8.55
C ILE A 23 12.52 -26.18 8.57
N VAL A 24 11.67 -25.50 7.79
CA VAL A 24 10.23 -25.78 7.72
C VAL A 24 9.92 -27.05 6.92
N PHE A 25 10.48 -27.18 5.72
CA PHE A 25 10.13 -28.26 4.79
C PHE A 25 11.06 -29.49 4.88
N LYS A 26 12.25 -29.35 5.48
CA LYS A 26 13.29 -30.38 5.61
C LYS A 26 13.71 -31.03 4.27
N LYS A 27 13.56 -30.32 3.15
CA LYS A 27 13.97 -30.81 1.82
C LYS A 27 15.39 -30.37 1.49
N PRO A 28 16.30 -31.29 1.11
CA PRO A 28 17.71 -30.97 0.86
C PRO A 28 17.91 -29.96 -0.28
N ALA A 29 16.95 -29.84 -1.21
CA ALA A 29 16.96 -28.85 -2.27
C ALA A 29 17.10 -27.40 -1.75
N PHE A 30 16.47 -27.06 -0.62
CA PHE A 30 16.55 -25.72 -0.03
C PHE A 30 17.92 -25.43 0.57
N LEU A 31 18.58 -26.45 1.12
CA LEU A 31 19.94 -26.33 1.63
C LEU A 31 20.92 -26.09 0.48
N LEU A 32 20.77 -26.82 -0.64
CA LEU A 32 21.59 -26.61 -1.84
C LEU A 32 21.41 -25.19 -2.41
N LEU A 33 20.17 -24.68 -2.44
CA LEU A 33 19.88 -23.30 -2.84
C LEU A 33 20.54 -22.27 -1.93
N ALA A 34 20.52 -22.47 -0.60
CA ALA A 34 21.19 -21.57 0.33
C ALA A 34 22.70 -21.52 0.10
N VAL A 35 23.34 -22.69 -0.06
CA VAL A 35 24.78 -22.78 -0.37
C VAL A 35 25.11 -22.10 -1.69
N PHE A 36 24.25 -22.26 -2.71
CA PHE A 36 24.41 -21.61 -4.00
C PHE A 36 24.40 -20.08 -3.91
N PHE A 37 23.45 -19.50 -3.16
CA PHE A 37 23.40 -18.04 -2.98
C PHE A 37 24.59 -17.51 -2.18
N ILE A 38 25.01 -18.20 -1.12
CA ILE A 38 26.21 -17.84 -0.35
C ILE A 38 27.46 -17.90 -1.23
N ALA A 39 27.61 -18.93 -2.05
CA ALA A 39 28.74 -19.06 -2.97
C ALA A 39 28.78 -17.91 -3.99
N ILE A 40 27.62 -17.51 -4.53
CA ILE A 40 27.52 -16.34 -5.42
C ILE A 40 27.97 -15.06 -4.72
N ASN A 41 27.59 -14.90 -3.45
CA ASN A 41 27.93 -13.72 -2.66
C ASN A 41 29.44 -13.65 -2.39
N VAL A 42 30.01 -14.73 -1.84
CA VAL A 42 31.45 -14.81 -1.49
C VAL A 42 32.36 -14.66 -2.72
N LEU A 43 31.96 -15.21 -3.86
CA LEU A 43 32.72 -15.11 -5.11
C LEU A 43 32.49 -13.79 -5.86
N GLU A 44 31.67 -12.89 -5.32
CA GLU A 44 31.28 -11.61 -5.92
C GLU A 44 30.86 -11.73 -7.40
N LEU A 45 30.18 -12.81 -7.74
CA LEU A 45 29.84 -13.11 -9.12
C LEU A 45 28.87 -12.06 -9.67
N LYS A 46 29.12 -11.58 -10.91
CA LYS A 46 28.20 -10.68 -11.65
C LYS A 46 26.77 -11.25 -11.77
N LEU A 47 26.62 -12.56 -11.62
CA LEU A 47 25.32 -13.25 -11.55
C LEU A 47 24.48 -12.77 -10.36
N GLY A 48 25.12 -12.44 -9.23
CA GLY A 48 24.45 -11.91 -8.05
C GLY A 48 23.68 -10.63 -8.33
N ALA A 49 24.24 -9.72 -9.13
CA ALA A 49 23.57 -8.49 -9.54
C ALA A 49 22.30 -8.78 -10.37
N LYS A 50 22.34 -9.73 -11.30
CA LYS A 50 21.17 -10.13 -12.10
C LYS A 50 20.08 -10.77 -11.25
N ILE A 51 20.47 -11.64 -10.31
CA ILE A 51 19.54 -12.30 -9.39
C ILE A 51 18.86 -11.26 -8.50
N ALA A 52 19.64 -10.35 -7.90
CA ALA A 52 19.11 -9.29 -7.07
C ALA A 52 18.16 -8.36 -7.85
N GLU A 53 18.49 -8.02 -9.10
CA GLU A 53 17.61 -7.22 -9.96
C GLU A 53 16.28 -7.93 -10.24
N LEU A 54 16.33 -9.23 -10.60
CA LEU A 54 15.13 -10.02 -10.85
C LEU A 54 14.26 -10.13 -9.60
N TRP A 55 14.88 -10.40 -8.45
CA TRP A 55 14.19 -10.49 -7.16
C TRP A 55 13.51 -9.17 -6.78
N LEU A 56 14.20 -8.04 -6.97
CA LEU A 56 13.64 -6.74 -6.65
C LEU A 56 12.53 -6.31 -7.60
N LYS A 57 12.60 -6.68 -8.88
CA LYS A 57 11.48 -6.50 -9.84
C LYS A 57 10.25 -7.28 -9.39
N LEU A 58 10.45 -8.53 -8.95
CA LEU A 58 9.37 -9.36 -8.42
C LEU A 58 8.77 -8.73 -7.15
N ALA A 59 9.61 -8.31 -6.20
CA ALA A 59 9.18 -7.66 -4.98
C ALA A 59 8.40 -6.36 -5.26
N HIS A 60 8.80 -5.59 -6.27
CA HIS A 60 8.08 -4.37 -6.67
C HIS A 60 6.70 -4.68 -7.24
N LEU A 61 6.59 -5.72 -8.06
CA LEU A 61 5.31 -6.17 -8.63
C LEU A 61 4.36 -6.66 -7.54
N ILE A 62 4.86 -7.49 -6.61
CA ILE A 62 4.10 -7.96 -5.45
C ILE A 62 3.69 -6.79 -4.56
N GLY A 63 4.62 -5.86 -4.28
CA GLY A 63 4.36 -4.68 -3.45
C GLY A 63 3.27 -3.79 -4.04
N THR A 64 3.27 -3.59 -5.36
CA THR A 64 2.24 -2.78 -6.05
C THR A 64 0.86 -3.43 -5.94
N PHE A 65 0.80 -4.75 -6.07
CA PHE A 65 -0.44 -5.50 -5.89
C PHE A 65 -0.94 -5.43 -4.43
N ASN A 66 -0.02 -5.60 -3.48
CA ASN A 66 -0.33 -5.60 -2.05
C ASN A 66 -0.85 -4.23 -1.59
N SER A 67 -0.27 -3.12 -2.07
CA SER A 67 -0.75 -1.77 -1.73
C SER A 67 -2.20 -1.53 -2.17
N LYS A 68 -2.59 -2.02 -3.35
CA LYS A 68 -3.97 -1.91 -3.85
C LYS A 68 -4.92 -2.79 -3.03
N ILE A 69 -4.51 -4.01 -2.71
CA ILE A 69 -5.29 -4.91 -1.84
C ILE A 69 -5.49 -4.29 -0.47
N LEU A 70 -4.42 -3.81 0.17
CA LEU A 70 -4.47 -3.26 1.51
C LEU A 70 -5.40 -2.05 1.56
N LEU A 71 -5.30 -1.14 0.58
CA LEU A 71 -6.20 0.01 0.48
C LEU A 71 -7.66 -0.41 0.29
N SER A 72 -7.90 -1.39 -0.59
CA SER A 72 -9.25 -1.92 -0.83
C SER A 72 -9.81 -2.57 0.43
N LEU A 73 -8.99 -3.35 1.15
CA LEU A 73 -9.36 -3.99 2.40
C LEU A 73 -9.72 -2.95 3.46
N ILE A 74 -8.89 -1.92 3.63
CA ILE A 74 -9.16 -0.82 4.57
C ILE A 74 -10.47 -0.11 4.21
N PHE A 75 -10.69 0.15 2.91
CA PHE A 75 -11.92 0.77 2.46
C PHE A 75 -13.15 -0.07 2.79
N PHE A 76 -13.17 -1.35 2.46
CA PHE A 76 -14.34 -2.20 2.69
C PHE A 76 -14.54 -2.61 4.15
N LEU A 77 -13.46 -2.76 4.93
CA LEU A 77 -13.55 -3.22 6.32
C LEU A 77 -13.80 -2.08 7.31
N PHE A 78 -13.34 -0.86 7.00
CA PHE A 78 -13.46 0.29 7.90
C PHE A 78 -14.30 1.41 7.28
N LEU A 79 -13.87 1.98 6.15
CA LEU A 79 -14.50 3.21 5.62
C LEU A 79 -15.94 2.98 5.17
N TYR A 80 -16.20 1.88 4.46
CA TYR A 80 -17.51 1.52 3.96
C TYR A 80 -18.53 1.28 5.09
N PRO A 81 -18.29 0.38 6.08
CA PRO A 81 -19.22 0.20 7.18
C PRO A 81 -19.35 1.45 8.04
N LEU A 82 -18.27 2.23 8.22
CA LEU A 82 -18.34 3.51 8.91
C LEU A 82 -19.26 4.49 8.19
N SER A 83 -19.23 4.55 6.86
CA SER A 83 -20.12 5.41 6.07
C SER A 83 -21.59 5.00 6.20
N ILE A 84 -21.87 3.69 6.25
CA ILE A 84 -23.23 3.17 6.47
C ILE A 84 -23.70 3.53 7.88
N LEU A 85 -22.86 3.32 8.89
CA LEU A 85 -23.16 3.64 10.28
C LEU A 85 -23.41 5.14 10.46
N TYR A 86 -22.53 5.98 9.90
CA TYR A 86 -22.70 7.43 9.90
C TYR A 86 -24.02 7.83 9.25
N ARG A 87 -24.38 7.24 8.10
CA ARG A 87 -25.65 7.51 7.42
C ARG A 87 -26.87 7.03 8.22
N ALA A 88 -26.74 5.92 8.94
CA ALA A 88 -27.81 5.39 9.78
C ALA A 88 -28.07 6.28 11.00
N LEU A 89 -27.01 6.82 11.62
CA LEU A 89 -27.10 7.72 12.78
C LEU A 89 -27.48 9.15 12.39
N ASN A 90 -26.96 9.67 11.29
CA ASN A 90 -27.14 11.06 10.84
C ASN A 90 -28.14 11.22 9.69
N LYS A 91 -29.27 10.50 9.74
CA LYS A 91 -30.31 10.53 8.68
C LYS A 91 -30.77 11.95 8.32
N GLY A 92 -30.87 12.85 9.30
CA GLY A 92 -31.33 14.24 9.08
C GLY A 92 -30.38 15.07 8.21
N SER A 93 -29.07 14.95 8.39
CA SER A 93 -28.06 15.67 7.58
C SER A 93 -27.99 15.15 6.15
N VAL A 94 -28.13 13.83 5.96
CA VAL A 94 -28.06 13.22 4.63
C VAL A 94 -29.32 13.49 3.80
N ASN A 95 -30.49 13.61 4.45
CA ASN A 95 -31.74 13.95 3.77
C ASN A 95 -31.76 15.40 3.23
N MET A 96 -30.94 16.31 3.75
CA MET A 96 -30.80 17.68 3.22
C MET A 96 -30.30 17.71 1.77
N PHE A 97 -29.58 16.67 1.35
CA PHE A 97 -29.06 16.53 -0.01
C PHE A 97 -30.01 15.76 -0.95
N LYS A 98 -31.10 15.20 -0.42
CA LYS A 98 -32.11 14.48 -1.22
C LYS A 98 -33.28 15.43 -1.50
N ASN A 99 -33.76 15.43 -2.75
CA ASN A 99 -34.91 16.23 -3.21
C ASN A 99 -34.71 17.76 -3.14
N LYS A 100 -33.54 18.28 -3.53
CA LYS A 100 -33.37 19.69 -3.84
C LYS A 100 -33.01 19.88 -5.31
N GLU A 101 -33.63 20.86 -5.95
CA GLU A 101 -33.26 21.31 -7.31
C GLU A 101 -31.91 22.04 -7.32
N SER A 102 -31.43 22.48 -6.15
CA SER A 102 -30.20 23.25 -5.98
C SER A 102 -29.52 22.92 -4.66
N HIS A 103 -28.18 22.96 -4.66
CA HIS A 103 -27.37 22.86 -3.43
C HIS A 103 -27.40 24.15 -2.59
N PHE A 104 -27.93 25.24 -3.14
CA PHE A 104 -28.07 26.49 -2.42
C PHE A 104 -29.35 26.47 -1.58
N ASP A 105 -29.21 26.81 -0.31
CA ASP A 105 -30.37 27.11 0.54
C ASP A 105 -30.89 28.52 0.21
N PRO A 106 -32.20 28.70 -0.03
CA PRO A 106 -32.75 30.02 -0.25
C PRO A 106 -32.65 30.84 1.05
N VAL A 107 -31.77 31.84 1.05
CA VAL A 107 -31.59 32.75 2.18
C VAL A 107 -32.52 33.94 2.01
N ASN A 108 -33.67 33.92 2.68
CA ASN A 108 -34.58 35.07 2.71
C ASN A 108 -34.19 36.01 3.87
N LYS A 109 -33.08 36.73 3.70
CA LYS A 109 -32.59 37.72 4.68
C LYS A 109 -33.04 39.14 4.29
N PRO A 110 -33.55 39.96 5.22
CA PRO A 110 -33.78 41.37 4.94
C PRO A 110 -32.45 42.06 4.69
N PHE A 111 -32.33 42.76 3.55
CA PHE A 111 -31.13 43.50 3.19
C PHE A 111 -31.18 44.88 3.84
N ASP A 112 -30.35 45.11 4.85
CA ASP A 112 -30.15 46.42 5.46
C ASP A 112 -28.82 47.05 5.00
N LYS A 113 -28.68 48.37 5.15
CA LYS A 113 -27.50 49.15 4.76
C LYS A 113 -26.20 48.59 5.32
N ASP A 114 -26.26 48.02 6.53
CA ASP A 114 -25.11 47.39 7.17
C ASP A 114 -24.68 46.07 6.49
N SER A 115 -25.59 45.38 5.79
CA SER A 115 -25.28 44.15 5.03
C SER A 115 -24.33 44.40 3.85
N PHE A 116 -24.23 45.65 3.38
CA PHE A 116 -23.35 46.05 2.28
C PHE A 116 -21.98 46.55 2.75
N LYS A 117 -21.75 46.68 4.07
CA LYS A 117 -20.48 47.20 4.60
C LYS A 117 -19.35 46.16 4.59
N LYS A 118 -19.67 44.87 4.46
CA LYS A 118 -18.69 43.77 4.39
C LYS A 118 -19.11 42.77 3.32
N GLN A 119 -18.72 43.03 2.08
CA GLN A 119 -19.04 42.21 0.91
C GLN A 119 -18.01 41.10 0.62
N TRP A 120 -16.92 41.05 1.38
CA TRP A 120 -15.84 40.07 1.27
C TRP A 120 -15.65 39.34 2.59
#